data_AF-A0A7J4AB17-F1
#
_entry.id   AF-A0A7J4AB17-F1
#
_cell.length_a   1.000
_cell.length_b   1.000
_cell.length_c   1.000
_cell.angle_alpha   90.00
_cell.angle_beta   90.00
_cell.angle_gamma   90.00
#
_symmetry.space_group_name_H-M   'P 1'
#
loop_
_entity.id
_entity.type
_entity.pdbx_description
1 polymer ?
#
loop_
_entity_poly.entity_id
_entity_poly.type
_entity_poly.pdbx_seq_one_letter_code
_entity_poly.pdbx_strand_id
1 'polypeptide(L)'
;MKLEASFHYLGILLQFNGIILIFPTVVALIYNEEFGAFSLTALISLILGFLFSNFFKRKELDNISAYFLVFLAFIFLSLLGLIPYLMLNVFDKDIVLSSFFESVSGYTTTGLTLINDVESLPKSLIFYRSIIQWIGGISIIFLFLVFISTAKEARILMEISGFEQIGFSPKETFLTVMRLYIFYTLIFIFLLYLTGIDIFITINLVFAGISTGGFVPLNDLSSGINLPAKIIIMFMMFIGSISFFIHYRFWRKETFKFKKIREIKRILNYEFIGYIYW
;
A
#
# COMPACT_ATOMS: atom_id res chain seq x y z
N MET A 1 -25.00 -13.20 -7.32
CA MET A 1 -23.75 -13.11 -6.54
C MET A 1 -22.92 -14.36 -6.81
N LYS A 2 -21.82 -14.22 -7.54
CA LYS A 2 -20.90 -15.32 -7.87
C LYS A 2 -19.84 -15.45 -6.78
N LEU A 3 -20.26 -15.84 -5.56
CA LEU A 3 -19.37 -15.93 -4.39
C LEU A 3 -18.12 -16.81 -4.62
N GLU A 4 -18.27 -17.90 -5.37
CA GLU A 4 -17.15 -18.77 -5.75
C GLU A 4 -16.04 -17.99 -6.50
N ALA A 5 -16.40 -17.01 -7.32
CA ALA A 5 -15.42 -16.18 -8.00
C ALA A 5 -14.60 -15.35 -6.99
N SER A 6 -15.26 -14.74 -6.00
CA SER A 6 -14.59 -13.97 -4.95
C SER A 6 -13.59 -14.81 -4.18
N PHE A 7 -13.97 -16.02 -3.74
CA PHE A 7 -13.05 -16.88 -3.02
C PHE A 7 -11.89 -17.36 -3.89
N HIS A 8 -12.12 -17.65 -5.17
CA HIS A 8 -11.05 -18.01 -6.11
C HIS A 8 -10.00 -16.90 -6.23
N TYR A 9 -10.43 -15.65 -6.48
CA TYR A 9 -9.50 -14.51 -6.60
C TYR A 9 -8.90 -14.10 -5.26
N LEU A 10 -9.60 -14.29 -4.15
CA LEU A 10 -9.02 -14.14 -2.81
C LEU A 10 -7.84 -15.10 -2.65
N GLY A 11 -7.98 -16.35 -3.09
CA GLY A 11 -6.90 -17.33 -3.08
C GLY A 11 -5.66 -16.85 -3.84
N ILE A 12 -5.84 -16.22 -5.00
CA ILE A 12 -4.75 -15.62 -5.78
C ILE A 12 -4.07 -14.46 -5.00
N LEU A 13 -4.85 -13.59 -4.35
CA LEU A 13 -4.31 -12.51 -3.53
C LEU A 13 -3.50 -13.03 -2.32
N LEU A 14 -3.98 -14.10 -1.67
CA LEU A 14 -3.26 -14.73 -0.55
C LEU A 14 -1.95 -15.40 -1.01
N GLN A 15 -1.93 -15.99 -2.20
CA GLN A 15 -0.68 -16.50 -2.78
C GLN A 15 0.31 -15.37 -3.04
N PHE A 16 -0.15 -14.27 -3.64
CA PHE A 16 0.67 -13.08 -3.89
C PHE A 16 1.23 -12.50 -2.58
N ASN A 17 0.40 -12.39 -1.55
CA ASN A 17 0.84 -11.97 -0.22
C ASN A 17 1.91 -12.90 0.38
N GLY A 18 1.73 -14.22 0.23
CA GLY A 18 2.70 -15.20 0.68
C GLY A 18 4.07 -15.06 -0.01
N ILE A 19 4.08 -14.77 -1.32
CA ILE A 19 5.33 -14.45 -2.05
C ILE A 19 5.97 -13.18 -1.49
N ILE A 20 5.17 -12.16 -1.14
CA ILE A 20 5.73 -10.91 -0.62
C ILE A 20 6.33 -11.08 0.78
N LEU A 21 5.76 -11.96 1.61
CA LEU A 21 6.33 -12.29 2.92
C LEU A 21 7.70 -13.01 2.84
N ILE A 22 8.12 -13.46 1.66
CA ILE A 22 9.49 -13.94 1.44
C ILE A 22 10.50 -12.79 1.59
N PHE A 23 10.16 -11.55 1.20
CA PHE A 23 11.08 -10.42 1.32
C PHE A 23 11.49 -10.09 2.76
N PRO A 24 10.57 -9.90 3.74
CA PRO A 24 10.97 -9.74 5.15
C PRO A 24 11.65 -10.98 5.72
N THR A 25 11.36 -12.19 5.22
CA THR A 25 12.12 -13.41 5.57
C THR A 25 13.59 -13.29 5.13
N VAL A 26 13.84 -12.83 3.91
CA VAL A 26 15.19 -12.58 3.41
C VAL A 26 15.88 -11.48 4.20
N VAL A 27 15.18 -10.40 4.54
CA VAL A 27 15.73 -9.34 5.41
C VAL A 27 16.11 -9.92 6.78
N ALA A 28 15.27 -10.74 7.40
CA ALA A 28 15.60 -11.39 8.67
C ALA A 28 16.89 -12.22 8.55
N LEU A 29 17.05 -13.00 7.48
CA LEU A 29 18.27 -13.77 7.23
C LEU A 29 19.52 -12.89 7.04
N ILE A 30 19.41 -11.79 6.30
CA ILE A 30 20.51 -10.85 6.06
C ILE A 30 21.00 -10.24 7.39
N TYR A 31 20.07 -9.88 8.28
CA TYR A 31 20.37 -9.26 9.56
C TYR A 31 20.57 -10.27 10.71
N ASN A 32 20.56 -11.58 10.44
CA ASN A 32 20.65 -12.66 11.44
C ASN A 32 19.55 -12.58 12.53
N GLU A 33 18.34 -12.22 12.13
CA GLU A 33 17.15 -12.12 12.97
C GLU A 33 16.26 -13.37 12.86
N GLU A 34 15.24 -13.43 13.72
CA GLU A 34 14.21 -14.48 13.67
C GLU A 34 13.42 -14.37 12.35
N PHE A 35 13.47 -15.43 11.54
CA PHE A 35 12.81 -15.50 10.22
C PHE A 35 11.57 -16.40 10.21
N GLY A 36 11.36 -17.19 11.27
CA GLY A 36 10.26 -18.14 11.40
C GLY A 36 8.90 -17.44 11.40
N ALA A 37 8.80 -16.25 11.99
CA ALA A 37 7.62 -15.41 11.97
C ALA A 37 7.11 -15.13 10.54
N PHE A 38 7.99 -14.66 9.66
CA PHE A 38 7.64 -14.31 8.30
C PHE A 38 7.48 -15.53 7.39
N SER A 39 8.36 -16.52 7.51
CA SER A 39 8.31 -17.73 6.68
C SER A 39 7.11 -18.61 6.98
N LEU A 40 6.70 -18.74 8.25
CA LEU A 40 5.46 -19.44 8.61
C LEU A 40 4.23 -18.70 8.10
N THR A 41 4.19 -17.37 8.26
CA THR A 41 3.10 -16.55 7.73
C THR A 41 3.01 -16.67 6.21
N ALA A 42 4.15 -16.64 5.50
CA ALA A 42 4.23 -16.85 4.06
C ALA A 42 3.65 -18.22 3.67
N LEU A 43 4.06 -19.29 4.36
CA LEU A 43 3.60 -20.65 4.12
C LEU A 43 2.08 -20.78 4.32
N ILE A 44 1.54 -20.26 5.43
CA ILE A 44 0.10 -20.28 5.71
C ILE A 44 -0.65 -19.53 4.60
N SER A 45 -0.17 -18.34 4.22
CA SER A 45 -0.78 -17.53 3.16
C SER A 45 -0.78 -18.26 1.80
N LEU A 46 0.32 -18.92 1.45
CA LEU A 46 0.43 -19.72 0.22
C LEU A 46 -0.50 -20.93 0.24
N ILE A 47 -0.56 -21.68 1.34
CA ILE A 47 -1.41 -22.86 1.47
C ILE A 47 -2.88 -22.46 1.39
N LEU A 48 -3.33 -21.50 2.20
CA LEU A 48 -4.71 -21.00 2.16
C LEU A 48 -5.06 -20.46 0.79
N GLY A 49 -4.14 -19.71 0.18
CA GLY A 49 -4.31 -19.16 -1.14
C GLY A 49 -4.45 -20.23 -2.23
N PHE A 50 -3.61 -21.28 -2.17
CA PHE A 50 -3.68 -22.43 -3.07
C PHE A 50 -5.01 -23.16 -2.91
N LEU A 51 -5.42 -23.45 -1.68
CA LEU A 51 -6.71 -24.09 -1.39
C LEU A 51 -7.86 -23.27 -1.98
N PHE A 52 -7.95 -21.98 -1.69
CA PHE A 52 -9.04 -21.15 -2.18
C PHE A 52 -9.05 -21.05 -3.71
N SER A 53 -7.89 -20.92 -4.35
CA SER A 53 -7.82 -20.86 -5.82
C SER A 53 -8.23 -22.16 -6.52
N ASN A 54 -8.03 -23.32 -5.89
CA ASN A 54 -8.33 -24.63 -6.50
C ASN A 54 -9.70 -25.18 -6.12
N PHE A 55 -10.18 -24.92 -4.90
CA PHE A 55 -11.50 -25.37 -4.46
C PHE A 55 -12.63 -24.55 -5.11
N PHE A 56 -12.41 -23.27 -5.40
CA PHE A 56 -13.42 -22.40 -5.97
C PHE A 56 -13.21 -22.15 -7.47
N LYS A 57 -14.30 -22.13 -8.23
CA LYS A 57 -14.26 -22.02 -9.69
C LYS A 57 -13.91 -20.60 -10.12
N ARG A 58 -12.94 -20.49 -11.03
CA ARG A 58 -12.67 -19.26 -11.76
C ARG A 58 -13.88 -18.87 -12.61
N LYS A 59 -14.48 -17.72 -12.31
CA LYS A 59 -15.59 -17.11 -13.05
C LYS A 59 -15.32 -15.62 -13.19
N GLU A 60 -16.03 -14.96 -14.08
CA GLU A 60 -16.03 -13.49 -14.14
C GLU A 60 -16.69 -12.92 -12.88
N LEU A 61 -16.02 -11.94 -12.26
CA LEU A 61 -16.54 -11.22 -11.11
C LEU A 61 -17.66 -10.27 -11.56
N ASP A 62 -18.83 -10.40 -10.93
CA ASP A 62 -19.83 -9.34 -10.94
C ASP A 62 -19.48 -8.27 -9.86
N ASN A 63 -20.12 -7.11 -9.90
CA ASN A 63 -19.80 -5.97 -9.02
C ASN A 63 -19.88 -6.33 -7.54
N ILE A 64 -20.93 -7.05 -7.16
CA ILE A 64 -21.18 -7.42 -5.78
C ILE A 64 -20.10 -8.39 -5.30
N SER A 65 -19.74 -9.37 -6.14
CA SER A 65 -18.69 -10.34 -5.84
C SER A 65 -17.32 -9.67 -5.77
N ALA A 66 -17.09 -8.61 -6.54
CA ALA A 66 -15.87 -7.81 -6.44
C ALA A 66 -15.76 -6.99 -5.15
N TYR A 67 -16.84 -6.32 -4.72
CA TYR A 67 -16.84 -5.62 -3.43
C TYR A 67 -16.63 -6.59 -2.27
N PHE A 68 -17.29 -7.75 -2.37
CA PHE A 68 -17.14 -8.81 -1.40
C PHE A 68 -15.71 -9.39 -1.37
N LEU A 69 -15.08 -9.58 -2.54
CA LEU A 69 -13.68 -9.99 -2.65
C LEU A 69 -12.76 -9.03 -1.90
N VAL A 70 -12.94 -7.72 -2.10
CA VAL A 70 -12.08 -6.71 -1.46
C VAL A 70 -12.27 -6.71 0.04
N PHE A 71 -13.52 -6.73 0.50
CA PHE A 71 -13.82 -6.81 1.92
C PHE A 71 -13.15 -8.02 2.56
N LEU A 72 -13.25 -9.19 1.93
CA LEU A 72 -12.56 -10.39 2.38
C LEU A 72 -11.04 -10.27 2.31
N ALA A 73 -10.50 -9.63 1.27
CA ALA A 73 -9.06 -9.45 1.13
C ALA A 73 -8.48 -8.67 2.32
N PHE A 74 -9.08 -7.53 2.70
CA PHE A 74 -8.60 -6.78 3.87
C PHE A 74 -8.70 -7.58 5.16
N ILE A 75 -9.79 -8.33 5.36
CA ILE A 75 -9.93 -9.18 6.55
C ILE A 75 -8.84 -10.25 6.59
N PHE A 76 -8.70 -11.05 5.54
CA PHE A 76 -7.76 -12.16 5.53
C PHE A 76 -6.30 -11.69 5.55
N LEU A 77 -5.96 -10.63 4.80
CA LEU A 77 -4.62 -10.05 4.82
C LEU A 77 -4.28 -9.50 6.21
N SER A 78 -5.22 -8.79 6.86
CA SER A 78 -5.00 -8.28 8.22
C SER A 78 -4.88 -9.41 9.25
N LEU A 79 -5.68 -10.48 9.11
CA LEU A 79 -5.62 -11.65 9.97
C LEU A 79 -4.31 -12.43 9.83
N LEU A 80 -3.81 -12.59 8.60
CA LEU A 80 -2.49 -13.20 8.38
C LEU A 80 -1.37 -12.29 8.84
N GLY A 81 -1.51 -10.99 8.59
CA GLY A 81 -0.46 -10.03 8.87
C GLY A 81 -0.22 -9.70 10.33
N LEU A 82 -1.10 -10.15 11.23
CA LEU A 82 -0.86 -10.05 12.67
C LEU A 82 0.09 -11.15 13.18
N ILE A 83 0.26 -12.26 12.44
CA ILE A 83 1.05 -13.43 12.86
C ILE A 83 2.51 -13.05 13.16
N PRO A 84 3.22 -12.26 12.32
CA PRO A 84 4.59 -11.88 12.64
C PRO A 84 4.71 -11.08 13.94
N TYR A 85 3.78 -10.17 14.23
CA TYR A 85 3.78 -9.39 15.48
C TYR A 85 3.56 -10.28 16.71
N LEU A 86 2.69 -11.29 16.60
CA LEU A 86 2.48 -12.27 17.67
C LEU A 86 3.73 -13.11 17.93
N MET A 87 4.33 -13.66 16.88
CA MET A 87 5.49 -14.56 17.01
C MET A 87 6.73 -13.84 17.52
N LEU A 88 6.91 -12.57 17.16
CA LEU A 88 8.00 -11.72 17.63
C LEU A 88 7.73 -11.07 18.99
N ASN A 89 6.57 -11.34 19.62
CA ASN A 89 6.17 -10.81 20.93
C ASN A 89 6.35 -9.28 21.05
N VAL A 90 5.86 -8.55 20.03
CA VAL A 90 6.08 -7.09 19.91
C VAL A 90 5.40 -6.28 21.02
N PHE A 91 4.32 -6.80 21.61
CA PHE A 91 3.53 -6.09 22.61
C PHE A 91 3.41 -6.89 23.91
N ASP A 92 3.62 -6.21 25.05
CA ASP A 92 3.51 -6.81 26.38
C ASP A 92 2.06 -7.04 26.83
N LYS A 93 1.13 -6.20 26.39
CA LYS A 93 -0.29 -6.22 26.78
C LYS A 93 -1.19 -6.22 25.55
N ASP A 94 -2.33 -6.90 25.68
CA ASP A 94 -3.36 -7.03 24.64
C ASP A 94 -2.77 -7.43 23.27
N ILE A 95 -1.77 -8.32 23.30
CA ILE A 95 -0.90 -8.64 22.15
C ILE A 95 -1.67 -8.95 20.88
N VAL A 96 -2.80 -9.66 20.97
CA VAL A 96 -3.65 -10.00 19.82
C VAL A 96 -4.30 -8.77 19.21
N LEU A 97 -4.90 -7.91 20.05
CA LEU A 97 -5.60 -6.71 19.57
C LEU A 97 -4.60 -5.69 19.01
N SER A 98 -3.48 -5.48 19.70
CA SER A 98 -2.42 -4.56 19.27
C SER A 98 -1.76 -5.03 17.96
N SER A 99 -1.49 -6.33 17.82
CA SER A 99 -0.96 -6.92 16.59
C SER A 99 -1.95 -6.83 15.43
N PHE A 100 -3.25 -7.07 15.70
CA PHE A 100 -4.28 -6.90 14.70
C PHE A 100 -4.41 -5.43 14.26
N PHE A 101 -4.33 -4.49 15.19
CA PHE A 101 -4.37 -3.05 14.89
C PHE A 101 -3.22 -2.63 13.98
N GLU A 102 -1.97 -3.00 14.30
CA GLU A 102 -0.81 -2.71 13.43
C GLU A 102 -0.98 -3.32 12.04
N SER A 103 -1.46 -4.56 11.96
CA SER A 103 -1.68 -5.26 10.71
C SER A 103 -2.72 -4.56 9.84
N VAL A 104 -3.89 -4.23 10.42
CA VAL A 104 -4.95 -3.48 9.74
C VAL A 104 -4.39 -2.14 9.24
N SER A 105 -3.77 -1.36 10.14
CA SER A 105 -3.21 -0.04 9.83
C SER A 105 -2.19 -0.08 8.70
N GLY A 106 -1.37 -1.14 8.63
CA GLY A 106 -0.43 -1.37 7.55
C GLY A 106 -1.11 -1.64 6.21
N TYR A 107 -1.96 -2.67 6.12
CA TYR A 107 -2.62 -3.03 4.85
C TYR A 107 -3.58 -1.95 4.34
N THR A 108 -4.22 -1.20 5.23
CA THR A 108 -5.12 -0.10 4.86
C THR A 108 -4.39 1.22 4.62
N THR A 109 -3.05 1.22 4.70
CA THR A 109 -2.21 2.42 4.56
C THR A 109 -2.66 3.56 5.47
N THR A 110 -3.07 3.24 6.69
CA THR A 110 -3.56 4.22 7.67
C THR A 110 -2.40 4.84 8.47
N GLY A 111 -1.35 4.06 8.74
CA GLY A 111 -0.12 4.58 9.33
C GLY A 111 -0.14 4.86 10.82
N LEU A 112 -1.24 4.54 11.49
CA LEU A 112 -1.31 4.64 12.95
C LEU A 112 -0.58 3.46 13.58
N THR A 113 0.22 3.75 14.61
CA THR A 113 1.06 2.78 15.32
C THR A 113 0.75 2.80 16.81
N LEU A 114 0.70 1.62 17.42
CA LEU A 114 0.72 1.40 18.86
C LEU A 114 2.14 1.10 19.37
N ILE A 115 3.09 0.88 18.46
CA ILE A 115 4.50 0.70 18.78
C ILE A 115 5.13 2.06 19.08
N ASN A 116 5.65 2.23 20.30
CA ASN A 116 6.27 3.48 20.77
C ASN A 116 7.73 3.61 20.34
N ASP A 117 8.49 2.53 20.41
CA ASP A 117 9.90 2.47 20.05
C ASP A 117 10.07 1.56 18.83
N VAL A 118 10.06 2.18 17.65
CA VAL A 118 10.18 1.49 16.36
C VAL A 118 11.61 1.04 16.10
N GLU A 119 12.60 1.79 16.60
CA GLU A 119 14.01 1.52 16.33
C GLU A 119 14.55 0.29 17.07
N SER A 120 13.90 -0.12 18.17
CA SER A 120 14.22 -1.38 18.86
C SER A 120 13.61 -2.63 18.21
N LEU A 121 12.73 -2.46 17.21
CA LEU A 121 12.19 -3.61 16.47
C LEU A 121 13.27 -4.27 15.59
N PRO A 122 13.14 -5.58 15.32
CA PRO A 122 13.91 -6.24 14.27
C PRO A 122 13.77 -5.51 12.92
N LYS A 123 14.87 -5.38 12.17
CA LYS A 123 14.91 -4.79 10.82
C LYS A 123 13.94 -5.47 9.87
N SER A 124 13.80 -6.78 9.97
CA SER A 124 12.80 -7.57 9.23
C SER A 124 11.36 -7.12 9.51
N LEU A 125 11.04 -6.77 10.76
CA LEU A 125 9.73 -6.27 11.14
C LEU A 125 9.51 -4.82 10.69
N ILE A 126 10.52 -3.95 10.82
CA ILE A 126 10.46 -2.59 10.26
C ILE A 126 10.21 -2.66 8.75
N PHE A 127 10.93 -3.54 8.05
CA PHE A 127 10.74 -3.76 6.62
C PHE A 127 9.35 -4.31 6.28
N TYR A 128 8.87 -5.28 7.06
CA TYR A 128 7.53 -5.82 6.91
C TYR A 128 6.45 -4.73 7.01
N ARG A 129 6.57 -3.83 7.99
CA ARG A 129 5.65 -2.70 8.17
C ARG A 129 5.58 -1.82 6.92
N SER A 130 6.74 -1.47 6.34
CA SER A 130 6.78 -0.63 5.15
C SER A 130 6.28 -1.36 3.89
N ILE A 131 6.65 -2.63 3.68
CA ILE A 131 6.23 -3.35 2.47
C ILE A 131 4.72 -3.63 2.44
N ILE A 132 4.08 -3.89 3.59
CA ILE A 132 2.61 -4.06 3.61
C ILE A 132 1.86 -2.76 3.30
N GLN A 133 2.41 -1.60 3.64
CA GLN A 133 1.85 -0.32 3.20
C GLN A 133 2.02 -0.11 1.68
N TRP A 134 3.16 -0.48 1.12
CA TRP A 134 3.38 -0.45 -0.33
C TRP A 134 2.39 -1.34 -1.08
N ILE A 135 2.11 -2.54 -0.56
CA ILE A 135 1.07 -3.45 -1.09
C ILE A 135 -0.34 -2.88 -0.89
N GLY A 136 -0.62 -2.29 0.27
CA GLY A 136 -1.89 -1.63 0.57
C GLY A 136 -2.20 -0.52 -0.42
N GLY A 137 -1.20 0.29 -0.77
CA GLY A 137 -1.28 1.32 -1.79
C GLY A 137 -1.62 0.76 -3.18
N ILE A 138 -1.10 -0.42 -3.52
CA ILE A 138 -1.48 -1.13 -4.76
C ILE A 138 -2.92 -1.67 -4.67
N SER A 139 -3.34 -2.13 -3.49
CA SER A 139 -4.65 -2.76 -3.28
C SER A 139 -5.80 -1.78 -3.46
N ILE A 140 -5.63 -0.51 -3.07
CA ILE A 140 -6.64 0.52 -3.34
C ILE A 140 -6.78 0.80 -4.84
N ILE A 141 -5.70 0.71 -5.61
CA ILE A 141 -5.70 0.87 -7.07
C ILE A 141 -6.51 -0.26 -7.73
N PHE A 142 -6.31 -1.51 -7.29
CA PHE A 142 -7.11 -2.66 -7.74
C PHE A 142 -8.60 -2.46 -7.46
N LEU A 143 -8.91 -2.01 -6.25
CA LEU A 143 -10.26 -1.66 -5.81
C LEU A 143 -10.95 -0.74 -6.81
N PHE A 144 -10.32 0.38 -7.15
CA PHE A 144 -10.85 1.38 -8.08
C PHE A 144 -11.06 0.83 -9.50
N LEU A 145 -10.17 -0.02 -10.00
CA LEU A 145 -10.30 -0.60 -11.34
C LEU A 145 -11.50 -1.52 -11.48
N VAL A 146 -11.88 -2.18 -10.40
CA VAL A 146 -13.09 -3.00 -10.38
C VAL A 146 -14.35 -2.13 -10.29
N PHE A 147 -14.30 -0.98 -9.60
CA PHE A 147 -15.36 0.03 -9.64
C PHE A 147 -15.51 0.66 -11.04
N ILE A 148 -14.43 0.79 -11.81
CA ILE A 148 -14.43 1.42 -13.15
C ILE A 148 -15.31 0.68 -14.16
N SER A 149 -15.50 -0.63 -14.01
CA SER A 149 -16.12 -1.41 -15.07
C SER A 149 -17.64 -1.29 -15.20
N THR A 150 -18.39 -0.76 -14.21
CA THR A 150 -19.77 -1.30 -14.09
C THR A 150 -20.87 -0.50 -13.37
N ALA A 151 -20.74 0.78 -13.01
CA ALA A 151 -21.91 1.52 -12.47
C ALA A 151 -21.98 3.00 -12.83
N LYS A 152 -23.20 3.49 -13.11
CA LYS A 152 -23.53 4.92 -13.29
C LYS A 152 -23.22 5.70 -12.00
N GLU A 153 -23.32 5.03 -10.85
CA GLU A 153 -22.94 5.50 -9.51
C GLU A 153 -21.42 5.47 -9.26
N ALA A 154 -20.68 4.53 -9.87
CA ALA A 154 -19.22 4.53 -9.81
C ALA A 154 -18.64 5.76 -10.53
N ARG A 155 -19.37 6.30 -11.53
CA ARG A 155 -19.05 7.58 -12.18
C ARG A 155 -19.12 8.78 -11.24
N ILE A 156 -20.01 8.72 -10.23
CA ILE A 156 -20.12 9.76 -9.19
C ILE A 156 -18.97 9.63 -8.18
N LEU A 157 -18.63 8.40 -7.77
CA LEU A 157 -17.44 8.17 -6.94
C LEU A 157 -16.15 8.58 -7.67
N MET A 158 -16.05 8.34 -8.97
CA MET A 158 -14.97 8.80 -9.86
C MET A 158 -14.84 10.32 -9.89
N GLU A 159 -15.94 11.05 -9.99
CA GLU A 159 -15.95 12.52 -9.95
C GLU A 159 -15.54 13.06 -8.57
N ILE A 160 -15.85 12.35 -7.49
CA ILE A 160 -15.48 12.72 -6.12
C ILE A 160 -14.02 12.37 -5.81
N SER A 161 -13.49 11.28 -6.38
CA SER A 161 -12.12 10.77 -6.14
C SER A 161 -11.08 11.20 -7.18
N GLY A 162 -11.48 11.96 -8.22
CA GLY A 162 -10.56 12.51 -9.21
C GLY A 162 -10.11 11.55 -10.32
N PHE A 163 -10.80 10.43 -10.50
CA PHE A 163 -10.43 9.39 -11.46
C PHE A 163 -11.39 9.40 -12.65
N GLU A 164 -11.00 10.02 -13.77
CA GLU A 164 -11.71 9.80 -15.04
C GLU A 164 -11.24 8.49 -15.69
N GLN A 165 -12.11 7.85 -16.48
CA GLN A 165 -11.75 6.64 -17.22
C GLN A 165 -10.63 6.98 -18.21
N ILE A 166 -9.44 6.43 -18.00
CA ILE A 166 -8.44 6.34 -19.08
C ILE A 166 -9.11 5.44 -20.14
N GLY A 167 -9.20 5.87 -21.40
CA GLY A 167 -9.97 5.20 -22.46
C GLY A 167 -9.49 3.81 -22.90
N PHE A 168 -8.98 3.01 -21.97
CA PHE A 168 -8.45 1.66 -22.13
C PHE A 168 -9.29 0.62 -21.39
N SER A 169 -8.99 -0.65 -21.66
CA SER A 169 -9.54 -1.78 -20.89
C SER A 169 -9.08 -1.72 -19.42
N PRO A 170 -9.85 -2.27 -18.44
CA PRO A 170 -9.46 -2.31 -17.04
C PRO A 170 -8.07 -2.90 -16.78
N LYS A 171 -7.67 -3.89 -17.59
CA LYS A 171 -6.34 -4.52 -17.54
C LYS A 171 -5.22 -3.56 -17.95
N GLU A 172 -5.42 -2.79 -19.01
CA GLU A 172 -4.42 -1.82 -19.47
C GLU A 172 -4.28 -0.65 -18.51
N THR A 173 -5.40 -0.18 -17.95
CA THR A 173 -5.40 0.83 -16.88
C THR A 173 -4.62 0.31 -15.68
N PHE A 174 -4.85 -0.93 -15.25
CA PHE A 174 -4.06 -1.58 -14.19
C PHE A 174 -2.56 -1.56 -14.46
N LEU A 175 -2.14 -2.08 -15.61
CA LEU A 175 -0.72 -2.18 -15.97
C LEU A 175 -0.06 -0.80 -16.06
N THR A 176 -0.80 0.20 -16.52
CA THR A 176 -0.33 1.58 -16.62
C THR A 176 -0.10 2.19 -15.23
N VAL A 177 -1.06 2.02 -14.32
CA VAL A 177 -0.91 2.53 -12.95
C VAL A 177 0.22 1.81 -12.23
N MET A 178 0.33 0.48 -12.35
CA MET A 178 1.44 -0.27 -11.77
C MET A 178 2.81 0.19 -12.27
N ARG A 179 2.94 0.49 -13.58
CA ARG A 179 4.18 1.03 -14.14
C ARG A 179 4.54 2.39 -13.52
N LEU A 180 3.57 3.28 -13.38
CA LEU A 180 3.77 4.59 -12.74
C LEU A 180 4.17 4.41 -11.28
N TYR A 181 3.48 3.54 -10.53
CA TYR A 181 3.75 3.29 -9.13
C TYR A 181 5.17 2.74 -8.90
N ILE A 182 5.59 1.76 -9.69
CA ILE A 182 6.95 1.21 -9.64
C ILE A 182 7.98 2.26 -10.08
N PHE A 183 7.69 3.03 -11.14
CA PHE A 183 8.56 4.10 -11.61
C PHE A 183 8.81 5.15 -10.52
N TYR A 184 7.76 5.64 -9.85
CA TYR A 184 7.91 6.59 -8.75
C TYR A 184 8.59 5.96 -7.53
N THR A 185 8.31 4.70 -7.21
CA THR A 185 9.01 4.00 -6.12
C THR A 185 10.53 3.99 -6.39
N LEU A 186 10.96 3.61 -7.59
CA LEU A 186 12.38 3.55 -7.94
C LEU A 186 13.03 4.95 -8.00
N ILE A 187 12.34 5.94 -8.56
CA ILE A 187 12.89 7.30 -8.66
C ILE A 187 13.06 7.93 -7.28
N PHE A 188 12.12 7.71 -6.36
CA PHE A 188 12.23 8.24 -5.01
C PHE A 188 13.25 7.49 -4.15
N ILE A 189 13.40 6.17 -4.31
CA ILE A 189 14.52 5.43 -3.69
C ILE A 189 15.85 6.05 -4.13
N PHE A 190 16.03 6.28 -5.42
CA PHE A 190 17.25 6.89 -5.95
C PHE A 190 17.47 8.31 -5.40
N LEU A 191 16.45 9.17 -5.45
CA LEU A 191 16.57 10.56 -4.99
C LEU A 191 16.83 10.66 -3.49
N LEU A 192 16.13 9.89 -2.65
CA LEU A 192 16.37 9.89 -1.20
C LEU A 192 17.78 9.33 -0.89
N TYR A 193 18.21 8.28 -1.57
CA TYR A 193 19.55 7.71 -1.35
C TYR A 193 20.67 8.73 -1.61
N LEU A 194 20.52 9.60 -2.61
CA LEU A 194 21.47 10.68 -2.89
C LEU A 194 21.60 11.71 -1.77
N THR A 195 20.65 11.78 -0.85
CA THR A 195 20.74 12.68 0.32
C THR A 195 21.69 12.15 1.39
N GLY A 196 22.20 10.92 1.26
CA GLY A 196 23.16 10.33 2.19
C GLY A 196 22.55 9.67 3.43
N ILE A 197 21.22 9.49 3.46
CA ILE A 197 20.57 8.65 4.48
C ILE A 197 20.80 7.17 4.18
N ASP A 198 20.73 6.34 5.21
CA ASP A 198 20.90 4.89 5.08
C ASP A 198 19.91 4.27 4.08
N ILE A 199 20.37 3.26 3.33
CA ILE A 199 19.59 2.64 2.25
C ILE A 199 18.38 1.87 2.78
N PHE A 200 18.52 1.23 3.96
CA PHE A 200 17.40 0.54 4.58
C PHE A 200 16.34 1.55 5.01
N ILE A 201 16.72 2.66 5.66
CA ILE A 201 15.79 3.77 5.97
C ILE A 201 15.14 4.32 4.69
N THR A 202 15.92 4.54 3.64
CA THR A 202 15.44 5.04 2.34
C THR A 202 14.32 4.18 1.77
N ILE A 203 14.55 2.87 1.64
CA ILE A 203 13.57 1.95 1.06
C ILE A 203 12.28 1.96 1.88
N ASN A 204 12.39 1.89 3.20
CA ASN A 204 11.25 1.87 4.11
C ASN A 204 10.41 3.16 4.03
N LEU A 205 11.07 4.32 4.00
CA LEU A 205 10.40 5.61 3.85
C LEU A 205 9.70 5.74 2.51
N VAL A 206 10.30 5.25 1.42
CA VAL A 206 9.68 5.32 0.09
C VAL A 206 8.48 4.39 -0.02
N PHE A 207 8.60 3.16 0.47
CA PHE A 207 7.51 2.19 0.45
C PHE A 207 6.26 2.69 1.19
N ALA A 208 6.44 3.28 2.37
CA ALA A 208 5.36 3.88 3.14
C ALA A 208 4.89 5.23 2.56
N GLY A 209 5.80 6.05 2.02
CA GLY A 209 5.50 7.40 1.58
C GLY A 209 4.77 7.47 0.25
N ILE A 210 5.13 6.63 -0.73
CA ILE A 210 4.47 6.62 -2.05
C ILE A 210 3.03 6.08 -1.98
N SER A 211 2.75 5.21 -1.01
CA SER A 211 1.39 4.74 -0.69
C SER A 211 0.62 5.73 0.19
N THR A 212 1.20 6.87 0.56
CA THR A 212 0.66 7.80 1.57
C THR A 212 0.32 7.13 2.90
N GLY A 213 1.04 6.05 3.22
CA GLY A 213 0.74 5.19 4.36
C GLY A 213 1.28 5.71 5.69
N GLY A 214 2.47 6.32 5.71
CA GLY A 214 2.96 7.05 6.88
C GLY A 214 3.66 6.21 7.98
N PHE A 215 3.91 4.92 7.79
CA PHE A 215 4.85 4.22 8.68
C PHE A 215 6.27 4.73 8.49
N VAL A 216 6.97 4.93 9.60
CA VAL A 216 8.33 5.50 9.62
C VAL A 216 9.26 4.52 10.34
N PRO A 217 10.46 4.24 9.80
CA PRO A 217 11.43 3.32 10.40
C PRO A 217 12.26 3.94 11.54
N LEU A 218 11.84 5.09 12.04
CA LEU A 218 12.54 5.95 13.01
C LEU A 218 11.56 6.45 14.06
N ASN A 219 12.03 6.64 15.28
CA ASN A 219 11.21 7.19 16.36
C ASN A 219 10.92 8.68 16.17
N ASP A 220 11.90 9.42 15.66
CA ASP A 220 11.77 10.84 15.34
C ASP A 220 12.31 11.12 13.93
N LEU A 221 11.39 11.25 12.98
CA LEU A 221 11.72 11.62 11.61
C LEU A 221 12.34 13.03 11.52
N SER A 222 11.99 13.94 12.43
CA SER A 222 12.44 15.33 12.34
C SER A 222 13.94 15.46 12.68
N SER A 223 14.44 14.70 13.63
CA SER A 223 15.87 14.69 13.95
C SER A 223 16.66 13.63 13.17
N GLY A 224 16.01 12.52 12.79
CA GLY A 224 16.67 11.37 12.17
C GLY A 224 17.04 11.49 10.69
N ILE A 225 16.56 12.53 9.99
CA ILE A 225 16.92 12.77 8.58
C ILE A 225 17.27 14.23 8.28
N ASN A 226 18.09 14.44 7.25
CA ASN A 226 18.54 15.76 6.83
C ASN A 226 17.44 16.56 6.07
N LEU A 227 17.66 17.87 5.93
CA LEU A 227 16.70 18.77 5.28
C LEU A 227 16.40 18.39 3.81
N PRO A 228 17.39 18.04 2.96
CA PRO A 228 17.11 17.54 1.61
C PRO A 228 16.16 16.34 1.58
N ALA A 229 16.37 15.35 2.45
CA ALA A 229 15.51 14.17 2.54
C ALA A 229 14.06 14.54 2.90
N LYS A 230 13.87 15.45 3.87
CA LYS A 230 12.53 15.94 4.25
C LYS A 230 11.81 16.59 3.07
N ILE A 231 12.51 17.41 2.28
CA ILE A 231 11.93 18.06 1.09
C ILE A 231 11.50 17.01 0.06
N ILE A 232 12.33 15.98 -0.18
CA ILE A 232 12.00 14.91 -1.13
C ILE A 232 10.81 14.08 -0.64
N ILE A 233 10.73 13.76 0.66
CA ILE A 233 9.59 13.04 1.25
C ILE A 233 8.31 13.86 1.11
N MET A 234 8.35 15.15 1.42
CA MET A 234 7.20 16.04 1.26
C MET A 234 6.73 16.06 -0.20
N PHE A 235 7.65 16.15 -1.15
CA PHE A 235 7.33 16.09 -2.57
C PHE A 235 6.79 14.73 -3.01
N MET A 236 7.33 13.63 -2.46
CA MET A 236 6.83 12.28 -2.68
C MET A 236 5.40 12.11 -2.20
N MET A 237 5.08 12.59 -1.00
CA MET A 237 3.73 12.55 -0.45
C MET A 237 2.74 13.35 -1.31
N PHE A 238 3.17 14.53 -1.79
CA PHE A 238 2.38 15.33 -2.72
C PHE A 238 2.15 14.61 -4.06
N ILE A 239 3.16 13.94 -4.62
CA ILE A 239 2.99 13.12 -5.83
C ILE A 239 2.05 11.94 -5.56
N GLY A 240 2.19 11.26 -4.42
CA GLY A 240 1.35 10.12 -4.03
C GLY A 240 -0.11 10.49 -3.78
N SER A 241 -0.40 11.71 -3.33
CA SER A 241 -1.77 12.19 -3.10
C SER A 241 -2.51 12.60 -4.37
N ILE A 242 -1.79 12.85 -5.47
CA ILE A 242 -2.38 13.14 -6.78
C ILE A 242 -2.92 11.87 -7.42
N SER A 243 -4.16 11.93 -7.92
CA SER A 243 -4.80 10.86 -8.70
C SER A 243 -3.90 10.36 -9.84
N PHE A 244 -3.73 9.02 -9.95
CA PHE A 244 -2.97 8.37 -11.02
C PHE A 244 -3.41 8.76 -12.43
N PHE A 245 -4.66 9.19 -12.59
CA PHE A 245 -5.18 9.68 -13.86
C PHE A 245 -4.44 10.94 -14.35
N ILE A 246 -4.13 11.85 -13.43
CA ILE A 246 -3.42 13.10 -13.72
C ILE A 246 -1.98 12.76 -14.13
N HIS A 247 -1.32 11.86 -13.39
CA HIS A 247 0.01 11.35 -13.73
C HIS A 247 0.06 10.74 -15.14
N TYR A 248 -0.96 9.95 -15.49
CA TYR A 248 -1.08 9.37 -16.82
C TYR A 248 -1.23 10.44 -17.93
N ARG A 249 -2.08 11.45 -17.73
CA ARG A 249 -2.25 12.55 -18.71
C ARG A 249 -0.96 13.35 -18.92
N PHE A 250 -0.22 13.63 -17.84
CA PHE A 250 1.11 14.25 -17.92
C PHE A 250 2.06 13.43 -18.80
N TRP A 251 2.11 12.11 -18.58
CA TRP A 251 3.00 11.22 -19.33
C TRP A 251 2.72 11.21 -20.84
N ARG A 252 1.45 11.35 -21.25
CA ARG A 252 1.02 11.36 -22.66
C ARG A 252 1.21 12.70 -23.38
N LYS A 253 1.72 13.73 -22.69
CA LYS A 253 1.89 15.11 -23.23
C LYS A 253 0.58 15.71 -23.77
N GLU A 254 -0.58 15.26 -23.29
CA GLU A 254 -1.86 15.90 -23.64
C GLU A 254 -1.83 17.34 -23.09
N THR A 255 -2.06 18.33 -23.96
CA THR A 255 -1.85 19.74 -23.63
C THR A 255 -2.63 20.17 -22.38
N PHE A 256 -1.90 20.66 -21.38
CA PHE A 256 -2.42 21.18 -20.11
C PHE A 256 -3.41 22.33 -20.31
N LYS A 257 -4.71 22.03 -20.31
CA LYS A 257 -5.72 23.05 -20.00
C LYS A 257 -5.92 23.09 -18.48
N PHE A 258 -5.00 23.75 -17.78
CA PHE A 258 -5.03 24.02 -16.32
C PHE A 258 -6.37 24.59 -15.81
N LYS A 259 -7.20 25.16 -16.69
CA LYS A 259 -8.51 25.75 -16.36
C LYS A 259 -9.56 24.74 -15.87
N LYS A 260 -9.39 23.42 -16.01
CA LYS A 260 -10.45 22.44 -15.72
C LYS A 260 -10.23 21.50 -14.53
N ILE A 261 -9.09 21.55 -13.85
CA ILE A 261 -8.82 20.66 -12.72
C ILE A 261 -9.20 21.37 -11.41
N ARG A 262 -10.48 21.24 -11.02
CA ARG A 262 -10.98 21.75 -9.72
C ARG A 262 -10.25 21.11 -8.53
N GLU A 263 -9.68 19.93 -8.73
CA GLU A 263 -9.05 19.10 -7.70
C GLU A 263 -7.69 19.61 -7.23
N ILE A 264 -6.74 19.88 -8.15
CA ILE A 264 -5.43 20.47 -7.82
C ILE A 264 -5.60 21.84 -7.16
N LYS A 265 -6.55 22.67 -7.62
CA LYS A 265 -6.86 23.95 -6.97
C LYS A 265 -7.45 23.78 -5.57
N ARG A 266 -8.23 22.72 -5.31
CA ARG A 266 -8.73 22.42 -3.95
C ARG A 266 -7.58 21.94 -3.06
N ILE A 267 -6.76 21.00 -3.51
CA ILE A 267 -5.63 20.47 -2.73
C ILE A 267 -4.68 21.62 -2.34
N LEU A 268 -4.28 22.45 -3.31
CA LEU A 268 -3.44 23.61 -3.05
C LEU A 268 -4.07 24.61 -2.08
N ASN A 269 -5.39 24.83 -2.15
CA ASN A 269 -6.09 25.71 -1.20
C ASN A 269 -6.16 25.11 0.21
N TYR A 270 -6.40 23.80 0.37
CA TYR A 270 -6.48 23.17 1.70
C TYR A 270 -5.11 23.01 2.36
N GLU A 271 -4.05 22.68 1.60
CA GLU A 271 -2.69 22.61 2.13
C GLU A 271 -2.16 23.99 2.56
N PHE A 272 -2.53 25.06 1.84
CA PHE A 272 -2.23 26.44 2.26
C PHE A 272 -3.00 26.85 3.53
N ILE A 273 -4.26 26.45 3.67
CA ILE A 273 -5.06 26.76 4.86
C ILE A 273 -4.55 25.99 6.09
N GLY A 274 -4.13 24.74 5.93
CA GLY A 274 -3.51 23.97 7.02
C GLY A 274 -2.24 24.63 7.59
N TYR A 275 -1.48 25.35 6.76
CA TYR A 275 -0.28 26.10 7.16
C TYR A 275 -0.56 27.42 7.90
N ILE A 276 -1.79 27.94 7.84
CA ILE A 276 -2.16 29.23 8.46
C ILE A 276 -2.75 29.02 9.87
N TYR A 277 -3.17 27.81 10.20
CA TYR A 277 -3.89 27.49 11.44
C TYR A 277 -3.15 26.51 12.38
N TRP A 278 -1.87 26.24 12.12
CA TRP A 278 -0.93 25.54 13.00
C TRP A 278 0.36 26.34 13.13
#